data_AF-A0A452YK46-F1
#
_entry.id   AF-A0A452YK46-F1
#
_cell.length_a   1.000
_cell.length_b   1.000
_cell.length_c   1.000
_cell.angle_alpha   90.00
_cell.angle_beta   90.00
_cell.angle_gamma   90.00
#
_symmetry.space_group_name_H-M   'P 1'
#
loop_
_entity.id
_entity.type
_entity.pdbx_description
1 polymer ?
#
loop_
_entity_poly.entity_id
_entity_poly.type
_entity_poly.pdbx_seq_one_letter_code
_entity_poly.pdbx_strand_id
1 'polypeptide(L)'
;MKTEGSSILGKFQITWRTNLGEPGRLQTQNIHSTPTPSKDVDLRAVKIPPVIFLERPFMVNLCLTNQTEKTVGPFEVFLAPSVSGEQKTVLVNGLQKLVLPLVEAFESINFDLSMVATQLGVQKISGITLYAVQERKHYEPLPDIEIFVDAE
;
A
#
# COMPACT_ATOMS: atom_id res chain seq x y z
N MET A 1 20.55 3.17 16.17
CA MET A 1 20.10 3.89 17.37
C MET A 1 18.61 3.65 17.52
N LYS A 2 18.17 3.06 18.65
CA LYS A 2 16.75 2.93 18.99
C LYS A 2 16.27 4.28 19.53
N THR A 3 15.49 5.01 18.76
CA THR A 3 14.64 6.07 19.30
C THR A 3 13.40 5.42 19.87
N GLU A 4 13.48 4.96 21.13
CA GLU A 4 12.27 4.66 21.90
C GLU A 4 11.61 5.99 22.30
N GLY A 5 10.94 6.60 21.33
CA GLY A 5 9.98 7.66 21.60
C GLY A 5 8.83 7.07 22.41
N SER A 6 8.52 7.70 23.54
CA SER A 6 7.36 7.35 24.38
C SER A 6 6.14 7.05 23.51
N SER A 7 5.62 5.82 23.60
CA SER A 7 4.44 5.39 22.85
C SER A 7 3.14 6.08 23.30
N ILE A 8 3.18 6.92 24.33
CA ILE A 8 2.00 7.62 24.85
C ILE A 8 1.62 8.78 23.92
N LEU A 9 0.47 8.66 23.25
CA LEU A 9 -0.13 9.69 22.40
C LEU A 9 -0.91 10.75 23.20
N GLY A 10 -1.41 10.37 24.39
CA GLY A 10 -2.17 11.27 25.25
C GLY A 10 -3.05 10.51 26.25
N LYS A 11 -3.97 11.22 26.91
CA LYS A 11 -4.92 10.65 27.87
C LYS A 11 -6.29 11.28 27.70
N PHE A 12 -7.29 10.46 27.39
CA PHE A 12 -8.67 10.92 27.27
C PHE A 12 -9.28 11.15 28.65
N GLN A 13 -9.72 12.35 29.01
CA GLN A 13 -10.34 12.59 30.33
C GLN A 13 -11.86 12.67 30.20
N ILE A 14 -12.58 11.95 31.08
CA ILE A 14 -14.05 11.99 31.13
C ILE A 14 -14.49 12.53 32.48
N THR A 15 -15.34 13.55 32.45
CA THR A 15 -16.03 14.12 33.62
C THR A 15 -17.50 14.31 33.29
N TRP A 16 -18.37 14.15 34.28
CA TRP A 16 -19.81 14.37 34.16
C TRP A 16 -20.36 14.97 35.44
N ARG A 17 -21.65 15.31 35.44
CA ARG A 17 -22.39 15.60 36.66
C ARG A 17 -23.37 14.48 36.94
N THR A 18 -23.49 14.07 38.20
CA THR A 18 -24.54 13.14 38.62
C THR A 18 -25.90 13.81 38.53
N ASN A 19 -26.98 13.03 38.68
CA ASN A 19 -28.35 13.57 38.67
C ASN A 19 -28.59 14.63 39.77
N LEU A 20 -27.73 14.69 40.80
CA LEU A 20 -27.76 15.69 41.86
C LEU A 20 -26.72 16.82 41.68
N GLY A 21 -26.04 16.88 40.53
CA GLY A 21 -25.12 17.95 40.15
C GLY A 21 -23.68 17.78 40.63
N GLU A 22 -23.36 16.70 41.34
CA GLU A 22 -22.02 16.43 41.85
C GLU A 22 -21.05 16.09 40.70
N PRO A 23 -19.81 16.59 40.73
CA PRO A 23 -18.83 16.28 39.69
C PRO A 23 -18.34 14.83 39.81
N GLY A 24 -18.58 14.02 38.76
CA GLY A 24 -18.01 12.70 38.57
C GLY A 24 -16.81 12.72 37.62
N ARG A 25 -15.84 11.84 37.82
CA ARG A 25 -14.68 11.67 36.94
C ARG A 25 -14.39 10.20 36.72
N LEU A 26 -14.22 9.78 35.46
CA LEU A 26 -13.78 8.42 35.14
C LEU A 26 -12.27 8.42 35.01
N GLN A 27 -11.65 7.45 35.67
CA GLN A 27 -10.24 7.17 35.43
C GLN A 27 -10.09 6.42 34.11
N THR A 28 -9.30 7.01 33.23
CA THR A 28 -8.91 6.41 31.96
C THR A 28 -7.42 6.09 31.96
N GLN A 29 -7.02 5.22 31.04
CA GLN A 29 -5.63 4.90 30.76
C GLN A 29 -5.06 5.84 29.69
N ASN A 30 -3.73 5.85 29.57
CA ASN A 30 -3.06 6.54 28.48
C ASN A 30 -3.36 5.83 27.16
N ILE A 31 -3.55 6.62 26.11
CA ILE A 31 -3.64 6.14 24.74
C ILE A 31 -2.21 5.90 24.29
N HIS A 32 -1.90 4.66 23.94
CA HIS A 32 -0.61 4.31 23.39
C HIS A 32 -0.73 4.16 21.87
N SER A 33 0.23 4.71 21.14
CA SER A 33 0.47 4.40 19.74
C SER A 33 0.89 2.94 19.64
N THR A 34 0.27 2.21 18.73
CA THR A 34 0.88 0.98 18.20
C THR A 34 2.01 1.42 17.27
N PRO A 35 3.28 1.12 17.58
CA PRO A 35 4.37 1.42 16.66
C PRO A 35 4.13 0.63 15.38
N THR A 36 3.64 1.30 14.35
CA THR A 36 3.59 0.74 13.01
C THR A 36 5.04 0.54 12.59
N PRO A 37 5.45 -0.66 12.15
CA PRO A 37 6.78 -0.81 11.59
C PRO A 37 6.94 0.21 10.47
N SER A 38 7.93 1.10 10.61
CA SER A 38 8.28 2.05 9.56
C SER A 38 8.47 1.26 8.27
N LYS A 39 7.68 1.56 7.24
CA LYS A 39 7.86 0.94 5.93
C LYS A 39 9.04 1.64 5.29
N ASP A 40 10.12 0.90 4.98
CA ASP A 40 11.30 1.49 4.34
C ASP A 40 10.96 2.12 2.97
N VAL A 41 9.96 1.57 2.29
CA VAL A 41 9.43 2.11 1.03
C VAL A 41 7.90 2.09 1.02
N ASP A 42 7.33 3.00 0.24
CA ASP A 42 5.90 3.14 0.02
C ASP A 42 5.59 3.04 -1.47
N LEU A 43 4.75 2.08 -1.83
CA LEU A 43 4.26 1.87 -3.18
C LEU A 43 2.82 2.35 -3.26
N ARG A 44 2.50 3.20 -4.24
CA ARG A 44 1.16 3.76 -4.44
C ARG A 44 0.77 3.78 -5.91
N ALA A 45 -0.53 3.64 -6.17
CA ALA A 45 -1.09 3.96 -7.48
C ALA A 45 -1.34 5.46 -7.59
N VAL A 46 -0.78 6.08 -8.63
CA VAL A 46 -0.91 7.51 -8.89
C VAL A 46 -2.06 7.77 -9.86
N LYS A 47 -2.15 6.96 -10.92
CA LYS A 47 -3.16 7.13 -11.96
C LYS A 47 -3.58 5.80 -12.53
N ILE A 48 -4.88 5.64 -12.66
CA ILE A 48 -5.53 4.51 -13.33
C ILE A 48 -6.39 5.10 -14.45
N PRO A 49 -6.42 4.48 -15.64
CA PRO A 49 -7.29 4.92 -16.71
C PRO A 49 -8.75 4.91 -16.25
N PRO A 50 -9.53 5.97 -16.53
CA PRO A 50 -10.92 6.06 -16.07
C PRO A 50 -11.83 5.08 -16.79
N VAL A 51 -11.42 4.61 -17.97
CA VAL A 51 -12.13 3.64 -18.79
C VAL A 51 -11.17 2.52 -19.11
N ILE A 52 -11.57 1.29 -18.79
CA ILE A 52 -10.81 0.07 -19.04
C ILE A 52 -11.72 -0.86 -19.82
N PHE A 53 -11.21 -1.41 -20.91
CA PHE A 53 -11.96 -2.33 -21.77
C PHE A 53 -11.46 -3.75 -21.61
N LEU A 54 -12.40 -4.70 -21.73
CA LEU A 54 -12.12 -6.12 -21.74
C LEU A 54 -11.05 -6.45 -22.80
N GLU A 55 -10.06 -7.25 -22.41
CA GLU A 55 -8.99 -7.75 -23.27
C GLU A 55 -8.13 -6.67 -23.96
N ARG A 56 -8.29 -5.39 -23.58
CA ARG A 56 -7.45 -4.30 -24.07
C ARG A 56 -6.40 -3.92 -23.02
N PRO A 57 -5.12 -3.79 -23.41
CA PRO A 57 -4.10 -3.31 -22.51
C PRO A 57 -4.38 -1.89 -22.00
N PHE A 58 -4.11 -1.67 -20.71
CA PHE A 58 -4.20 -0.37 -20.08
C PHE A 58 -3.00 -0.15 -19.15
N MET A 59 -2.59 1.12 -18.99
CA MET A 59 -1.41 1.47 -18.21
C MET A 59 -1.80 1.97 -16.82
N VAL A 60 -1.27 1.35 -15.78
CA VAL A 60 -1.37 1.82 -14.39
C VAL A 60 -0.09 2.54 -14.02
N ASN A 61 -0.19 3.80 -13.64
CA ASN A 61 0.95 4.58 -13.18
C ASN A 61 1.13 4.39 -11.67
N LEU A 62 2.31 3.93 -11.28
CA LEU A 62 2.69 3.62 -9.91
C LEU A 62 3.84 4.53 -9.49
N CYS A 63 3.89 4.84 -8.19
CA CYS A 63 4.98 5.58 -7.57
C CYS A 63 5.55 4.76 -6.41
N LEU A 64 6.87 4.58 -6.43
CA LEU A 64 7.64 4.02 -5.33
C LEU A 64 8.44 5.14 -4.66
N THR A 65 8.18 5.39 -3.39
CA THR A 65 8.88 6.38 -2.57
C THR A 65 9.75 5.66 -1.55
N ASN A 66 11.05 5.99 -1.51
CA ASN A 66 11.93 5.59 -0.42
C ASN A 66 11.65 6.48 0.80
N GLN A 67 11.44 5.89 1.97
CA GLN A 67 11.20 6.61 3.23
C GLN A 67 12.40 6.59 4.18
N THR A 68 13.56 6.12 3.70
CA THR A 68 14.79 5.99 4.49
C THR A 68 15.86 6.98 4.05
N GLU A 69 16.85 7.17 4.93
CA GLU A 69 18.06 7.97 4.69
C GLU A 69 19.10 7.27 3.81
N LYS A 70 18.83 6.05 3.33
CA LYS A 70 19.76 5.24 2.55
C LYS A 70 19.20 4.99 1.17
N THR A 71 20.08 4.82 0.19
CA THR A 71 19.70 4.28 -1.12
C THR A 71 19.22 2.84 -0.97
N VAL A 72 18.11 2.49 -1.61
CA VAL A 72 17.47 1.16 -1.54
C VAL A 72 17.20 0.57 -2.93
N GLY A 73 17.06 -0.75 -3.02
CA GLY A 73 16.82 -1.48 -4.26
C GLY A 73 18.11 -2.08 -4.85
N PRO A 74 18.19 -2.40 -6.16
CA PRO A 74 17.15 -2.33 -7.18
C PRO A 74 15.89 -3.12 -6.79
N PHE A 75 14.75 -2.75 -7.37
CA PHE A 75 13.47 -3.39 -7.07
C PHE A 75 12.99 -4.25 -8.24
N GLU A 76 12.43 -5.39 -7.92
CA GLU A 76 11.72 -6.25 -8.85
C GLU A 76 10.22 -6.16 -8.54
N VAL A 77 9.45 -5.61 -9.48
CA VAL A 77 7.99 -5.49 -9.38
C VAL A 77 7.34 -6.66 -10.07
N PHE A 78 6.39 -7.32 -9.39
CA PHE A 78 5.66 -8.46 -9.93
C PHE A 78 4.28 -8.60 -9.28
N LEU A 79 3.43 -9.44 -9.88
CA LEU A 79 2.19 -9.87 -9.26
C LEU A 79 2.43 -11.11 -8.41
N ALA A 80 2.15 -11.02 -7.12
CA ALA A 80 2.17 -12.16 -6.20
C ALA A 80 1.18 -13.24 -6.67
N PRO A 81 1.52 -14.54 -6.55
CA PRO A 81 0.58 -15.62 -6.85
C PRO A 81 -0.67 -15.54 -5.98
N SER A 82 -1.83 -15.94 -6.52
CA SER A 82 -3.06 -16.08 -5.73
C SER A 82 -2.91 -17.22 -4.71
N VAL A 83 -3.28 -16.97 -3.46
CA VAL A 83 -3.12 -17.95 -2.36
C VAL A 83 -4.28 -18.97 -2.32
N SER A 84 -5.45 -18.64 -2.89
CA SER A 84 -6.72 -19.36 -2.68
C SER A 84 -7.29 -20.07 -3.92
N GLY A 85 -6.54 -20.18 -5.03
CA GLY A 85 -7.08 -20.71 -6.29
C GLY A 85 -8.04 -19.76 -7.00
N GLU A 86 -8.26 -18.56 -6.47
CA GLU A 86 -8.96 -17.49 -7.17
C GLU A 86 -8.17 -17.05 -8.41
N GLN A 87 -8.85 -17.13 -9.56
CA GLN A 87 -8.27 -16.72 -10.82
C GLN A 87 -8.21 -15.20 -10.88
N LYS A 88 -7.01 -14.64 -11.03
CA LYS A 88 -6.86 -13.20 -11.22
C LYS A 88 -7.51 -12.79 -12.54
N THR A 89 -8.39 -11.81 -12.44
CA THR A 89 -9.14 -11.28 -13.58
C THR A 89 -8.45 -10.07 -14.22
N VAL A 90 -7.44 -9.52 -13.54
CA VAL A 90 -6.54 -8.51 -14.08
C VAL A 90 -5.12 -9.05 -14.02
N LEU A 91 -4.45 -9.07 -15.16
CA LEU A 91 -3.13 -9.67 -15.35
C LEU A 91 -2.14 -8.63 -15.86
N VAL A 92 -0.84 -8.87 -15.65
CA VAL A 92 0.22 -8.08 -16.31
C VAL A 92 0.25 -8.46 -17.79
N ASN A 93 0.20 -7.44 -18.64
CA ASN A 93 0.36 -7.58 -20.07
C ASN A 93 1.84 -7.37 -20.46
N GLY A 94 2.58 -8.47 -20.64
CA GLY A 94 3.98 -8.47 -21.04
C GLY A 94 4.90 -9.15 -20.01
N LEU A 95 6.07 -8.54 -19.75
CA LEU A 95 7.03 -9.07 -18.78
C LEU A 95 6.44 -9.09 -17.38
N GLN A 96 6.37 -10.28 -16.78
CA GLN A 96 5.82 -10.49 -15.43
C GLN A 96 6.66 -9.84 -14.32
N LYS A 97 7.88 -9.41 -14.65
CA LYS A 97 8.87 -8.88 -13.73
C LYS A 97 9.49 -7.61 -14.32
N LEU A 98 9.18 -6.47 -13.72
CA LEU A 98 9.76 -5.17 -14.07
C LEU A 98 10.88 -4.85 -13.09
N VAL A 99 12.05 -4.47 -13.59
CA VAL A 99 13.18 -4.08 -12.75
C VAL A 99 13.26 -2.56 -12.70
N LEU A 100 13.19 -2.00 -11.49
CA LEU A 100 13.42 -0.59 -11.21
C LEU A 100 14.85 -0.40 -10.71
N PRO A 101 15.49 0.74 -11.02
CA PRO A 101 16.81 1.07 -10.51
C PRO A 101 16.81 1.26 -8.98
N LEU A 102 18.00 1.54 -8.43
CA LEU A 102 18.10 2.00 -7.05
C LEU A 102 17.35 3.34 -6.88
N VAL A 103 16.76 3.52 -5.70
CA VAL A 103 16.06 4.76 -5.31
C VAL A 103 16.86 5.41 -4.19
N GLU A 104 17.28 6.66 -4.41
CA GLU A 104 18.05 7.43 -3.42
C GLU A 104 17.22 7.76 -2.17
N ALA A 105 17.90 8.23 -1.12
CA ALA A 105 17.27 8.60 0.14
C ALA A 105 16.14 9.61 -0.07
N PHE A 106 14.95 9.31 0.44
CA PHE A 106 13.74 10.13 0.33
C PHE A 106 13.24 10.45 -1.09
N GLU A 107 13.83 9.83 -2.13
CA GLU A 107 13.43 10.04 -3.51
C GLU A 107 12.29 9.12 -3.94
N SER A 108 11.66 9.48 -5.06
CA SER A 108 10.56 8.72 -5.65
C SER A 108 10.79 8.41 -7.12
N ILE A 109 10.33 7.24 -7.54
CA ILE A 109 10.33 6.84 -8.95
C ILE A 109 8.91 6.51 -9.41
N ASN A 110 8.53 7.07 -10.56
CA ASN A 110 7.28 6.74 -11.23
C ASN A 110 7.55 5.73 -12.35
N PHE A 111 6.65 4.77 -12.49
CA PHE A 111 6.74 3.74 -13.53
C PHE A 111 5.35 3.25 -13.92
N ASP A 112 5.25 2.72 -15.14
CA ASP A 112 3.99 2.21 -15.66
C ASP A 112 3.99 0.69 -15.68
N LEU A 113 2.86 0.12 -15.27
CA LEU A 113 2.58 -1.30 -15.40
C LEU A 113 1.48 -1.51 -16.43
N SER A 114 1.81 -2.21 -17.51
CA SER A 114 0.86 -2.63 -18.54
C SER A 114 0.03 -3.80 -18.01
N MET A 115 -1.28 -3.65 -17.98
CA MET A 115 -2.23 -4.64 -17.47
C MET A 115 -3.33 -4.93 -18.48
N VAL A 116 -3.99 -6.08 -18.34
CA VAL A 116 -5.14 -6.49 -19.15
C VAL A 116 -6.20 -7.11 -18.26
N ALA A 117 -7.46 -6.71 -18.46
CA ALA A 117 -8.60 -7.29 -17.77
C ALA A 117 -9.22 -8.40 -18.64
N THR A 118 -9.58 -9.53 -18.02
CA THR A 118 -10.14 -10.71 -18.71
C THR A 118 -11.61 -10.96 -18.38
N GLN A 119 -12.23 -10.11 -17.57
CA GLN A 119 -13.64 -10.18 -17.20
C GLN A 119 -14.25 -8.79 -17.07
N LEU A 120 -15.54 -8.69 -17.36
CA LEU A 120 -16.35 -7.46 -17.32
C LEU A 120 -16.80 -7.11 -15.89
N GLY A 121 -17.20 -5.86 -15.69
CA GLY A 121 -17.80 -5.38 -14.45
C GLY A 121 -16.77 -4.88 -13.43
N VAL A 122 -17.10 -4.98 -12.14
CA VAL A 122 -16.25 -4.51 -11.04
C VAL A 122 -15.16 -5.54 -10.75
N GLN A 123 -13.94 -5.23 -11.19
CA GLN A 123 -12.76 -6.09 -11.05
C GLN A 123 -11.76 -5.49 -10.06
N LYS A 124 -10.75 -6.28 -9.67
CA LYS A 124 -9.72 -5.88 -8.72
C LYS A 124 -8.33 -6.06 -9.29
N ILE A 125 -7.53 -5.01 -9.19
CA ILE A 125 -6.08 -5.08 -9.34
C ILE A 125 -5.51 -5.49 -7.99
N SER A 126 -4.94 -6.69 -7.89
CA SER A 126 -4.48 -7.26 -6.62
C SER A 126 -3.09 -7.89 -6.71
N GLY A 127 -2.37 -7.80 -5.60
CA GLY A 127 -1.09 -8.49 -5.40
C GLY A 127 0.09 -7.87 -6.14
N ILE A 128 0.05 -6.59 -6.53
CA ILE A 128 1.25 -5.88 -7.01
C ILE A 128 2.21 -5.76 -5.81
N THR A 129 3.40 -6.33 -5.92
CA THR A 129 4.39 -6.34 -4.82
C THR A 129 5.80 -6.10 -5.36
N LEU A 130 6.74 -5.91 -4.45
CA LEU A 130 8.13 -5.57 -4.70
C LEU A 130 9.06 -6.53 -3.94
N TYR A 131 10.17 -6.87 -4.59
CA TYR A 131 11.32 -7.48 -3.96
C TYR A 131 12.54 -6.58 -4.13
N ALA A 132 13.19 -6.21 -3.03
CA ALA A 132 14.43 -5.45 -3.07
C ALA A 132 15.63 -6.39 -3.05
N VAL A 133 16.45 -6.30 -4.10
CA VAL A 133 17.49 -7.29 -4.40
C VAL A 133 18.66 -7.20 -3.43
N GLN A 134 19.10 -6.00 -3.05
CA GLN A 134 20.26 -5.82 -2.16
C GLN A 134 19.91 -6.16 -0.71
N GLU A 135 18.72 -5.76 -0.28
CA GLU A 135 18.19 -5.96 1.06
C GLU A 135 17.61 -7.37 1.25
N ARG A 136 17.41 -8.10 0.14
CA ARG A 136 16.80 -9.44 0.10
C ARG A 136 15.48 -9.48 0.86
N LYS A 137 14.64 -8.48 0.59
CA LYS A 137 13.43 -8.19 1.36
C LYS A 137 12.22 -8.11 0.43
N HIS A 138 11.16 -8.84 0.78
CA HIS A 138 9.83 -8.69 0.19
C HIS A 138 9.06 -7.59 0.92
N TYR A 139 8.31 -6.79 0.17
CA TYR A 139 7.42 -5.78 0.72
C TYR A 139 5.96 -6.23 0.64
N GLU A 140 5.17 -5.72 1.56
CA GLU A 140 3.72 -5.92 1.54
C GLU A 140 3.14 -5.47 0.19
N PRO A 141 2.20 -6.24 -0.39
CA PRO A 141 1.54 -5.85 -1.63
C PRO A 141 0.85 -4.50 -1.50
N LEU A 142 0.75 -3.80 -2.62
CA LEU A 142 -0.15 -2.66 -2.78
C LEU A 142 -1.58 -3.10 -2.44
N PRO A 143 -2.34 -2.31 -1.65
CA PRO A 143 -3.75 -2.59 -1.40
C PRO A 143 -4.53 -2.79 -2.69
N ASP A 144 -5.54 -3.66 -2.65
CA ASP A 144 -6.37 -3.94 -3.80
C ASP A 144 -7.07 -2.68 -4.31
N ILE A 145 -7.11 -2.53 -5.63
CA ILE A 145 -7.74 -1.39 -6.28
C ILE A 145 -8.90 -1.87 -7.13
N GLU A 146 -10.09 -1.34 -6.85
CA GLU A 146 -11.30 -1.62 -7.61
C GLU A 146 -11.31 -0.81 -8.91
N ILE A 147 -11.63 -1.48 -10.01
CA ILE A 147 -11.76 -0.90 -11.33
C ILE A 147 -13.05 -1.40 -11.99
N PHE A 148 -13.58 -0.63 -12.94
CA PHE A 148 -14.70 -1.07 -13.76
C PHE A 148 -14.21 -1.39 -15.18
N VAL A 149 -14.59 -2.56 -15.68
CA VAL A 149 -14.20 -3.06 -17.01
C VAL A 149 -15.42 -3.13 -17.90
N ASP A 150 -15.39 -2.38 -18.99
CA ASP A 150 -16.46 -2.31 -19.98
C ASP A 150 -16.16 -3.20 -21.20
N ALA A 151 -17.19 -3.49 -21.99
CA ALA A 151 -17.07 -4.27 -23.21
C ALA A 151 -16.52 -3.43 -24.39
N GLU A 152 -16.92 -2.15 -24.48
CA GLU A 152 -16.51 -1.18 -25.51
C GLU A 152 -16.80 0.27 -25.14
#